data_AF-A0A2N5VQC7-F1
#
_entry.id   AF-A0A2N5VQC7-F1
#
_cell.length_a   1.000
_cell.length_b   1.000
_cell.length_c   1.000
_cell.angle_alpha   90.00
_cell.angle_beta   90.00
_cell.angle_gamma   90.00
#
_symmetry.space_group_name_H-M   'P 1'
#
loop_
_entity.id
_entity.type
_entity.pdbx_description
1 polymer ?
#
loop_
_entity_poly.entity_id
_entity_poly.type
_entity_poly.pdbx_seq_one_letter_code
_entity_poly.pdbx_strand_id
1 'polypeptide(L)'
;MFPDVIDCMKFATSIFHSYVHKWECQLKYNPRYNIGWGLSDGEGLERLWSYLSALHNLDLLNKLTAEPNPHLQPPSNFTAEFFQLQWDLQLNFESQKHSDKEVKKKLADFFEQGELLKESADMLVATLAGAPSDENQAHATTILQQIHVLQGIQDAEAADIGGEFGDLNPADKKQQKSKILLWRAKSALFKAAVELQAETQPLRASKDRGEQLGTRLKEKIYAAIKRRKNGVVKAIKTFCKQRKAYLTAYAPTELALPENQDFEYQDFMKMGLDDPFWNDGYLCLSRDPWAVDPVVQTGIHATHGLEQSSEELQQL
;
A
#
# COMPACT_ATOMS: atom_id res chain seq x y z
N MET A 1 29.95 17.59 -24.37
CA MET A 1 28.99 16.58 -23.87
C MET A 1 28.30 16.04 -25.11
N PHE A 2 28.45 14.76 -25.43
CA PHE A 2 28.02 14.18 -26.71
C PHE A 2 26.48 14.08 -26.76
N PRO A 3 25.79 14.93 -27.53
CA PRO A 3 24.31 14.96 -27.55
C PRO A 3 23.73 13.65 -28.10
N ASP A 4 24.43 13.03 -29.05
CA ASP A 4 23.97 11.86 -29.80
C ASP A 4 24.09 10.54 -29.02
N VAL A 5 24.64 10.56 -27.80
CA VAL A 5 24.85 9.36 -26.97
C VAL A 5 23.80 9.25 -25.86
N ILE A 6 23.13 10.37 -25.53
CA ILE A 6 22.16 10.43 -24.42
C ILE A 6 20.95 9.53 -24.71
N ASP A 7 20.50 9.47 -25.96
CA ASP A 7 19.35 8.62 -26.36
C ASP A 7 19.67 7.11 -26.28
N CYS A 8 20.97 6.75 -26.22
CA CYS A 8 21.44 5.37 -26.06
C CYS A 8 21.79 5.03 -24.59
N MET A 9 21.71 6.00 -23.67
CA MET A 9 22.03 5.80 -22.25
C MET A 9 20.80 5.36 -21.46
N LYS A 10 20.89 4.18 -20.83
CA LYS A 10 19.94 3.75 -19.80
C LYS A 10 20.42 4.20 -18.43
N PHE A 11 19.50 4.71 -17.61
CA PHE A 11 19.77 5.10 -16.23
C PHE A 11 19.12 4.12 -15.27
N ALA A 12 19.84 3.72 -14.23
CA ALA A 12 19.30 2.98 -13.09
C ALA A 12 19.78 3.60 -11.78
N THR A 13 19.02 3.35 -10.72
CA THR A 13 19.39 3.71 -9.36
C THR A 13 20.30 2.63 -8.80
N SER A 14 21.30 3.00 -8.01
CA SER A 14 22.10 2.02 -7.26
C SER A 14 21.19 1.06 -6.51
N ILE A 15 21.48 -0.25 -6.57
CA ILE A 15 20.66 -1.29 -5.95
C ILE A 15 20.41 -1.02 -4.45
N PHE A 16 21.42 -0.52 -3.73
CA PHE A 16 21.34 -0.18 -2.31
C PHE A 16 20.36 0.95 -1.98
N HIS A 17 20.03 1.78 -2.97
CA HIS A 17 19.09 2.90 -2.82
C HIS A 17 17.74 2.62 -3.48
N SER A 18 17.70 1.68 -4.43
CA SER A 18 16.51 1.38 -5.22
C SER A 18 15.27 1.13 -4.35
N TYR A 19 15.39 0.32 -3.29
CA TYR A 19 14.28 -0.01 -2.39
C TYR A 19 13.77 1.15 -1.51
N VAL A 20 14.53 2.23 -1.39
CA VAL A 20 14.15 3.42 -0.60
C VAL A 20 13.28 4.38 -1.43
N HIS A 21 13.23 4.20 -2.75
CA HIS A 21 12.38 5.00 -3.62
C HIS A 21 10.92 4.51 -3.64
N LYS A 22 10.01 5.38 -4.08
CA LYS A 22 8.62 4.98 -4.35
C LYS A 22 8.61 3.86 -5.39
N TRP A 23 7.66 2.93 -5.27
CA TRP A 23 7.53 1.75 -6.13
C TRP A 23 7.65 2.07 -7.63
N GLU A 24 7.08 3.19 -8.08
CA GLU A 24 7.15 3.65 -9.47
C GLU A 24 8.59 3.89 -9.94
N CYS A 25 9.40 4.53 -9.10
CA CYS A 25 10.83 4.72 -9.36
C CYS A 25 11.57 3.38 -9.29
N GLN A 26 11.13 2.43 -8.46
CA GLN A 26 11.70 1.10 -8.45
C GLN A 26 11.41 0.36 -9.75
N LEU A 27 10.16 0.34 -10.22
CA LEU A 27 9.82 -0.28 -11.51
C LEU A 27 10.66 0.29 -12.65
N LYS A 28 10.79 1.62 -12.70
CA LYS A 28 11.47 2.31 -13.81
C LYS A 28 13.00 2.29 -13.73
N TYR A 29 13.58 2.26 -12.53
CA TYR A 29 15.01 2.49 -12.33
C TYR A 29 15.69 1.48 -11.42
N ASN A 30 15.00 0.46 -10.89
CA ASN A 30 15.65 -0.61 -10.14
C ASN A 30 16.34 -1.58 -11.12
N PRO A 31 17.67 -1.80 -10.99
CA PRO A 31 18.39 -2.78 -11.78
C PRO A 31 17.76 -4.19 -11.73
N ARG A 32 17.11 -4.56 -10.62
CA ARG A 32 16.45 -5.87 -10.42
C ARG A 32 15.08 -6.01 -11.09
N TYR A 33 14.55 -4.96 -11.72
CA TYR A 33 13.27 -5.05 -12.43
C TYR A 33 13.43 -4.71 -13.92
N ASN A 34 14.62 -4.33 -14.35
CA ASN A 34 14.89 -3.85 -15.70
C ASN A 34 15.88 -4.77 -16.41
N ILE A 35 15.60 -5.03 -17.69
CA ILE A 35 16.48 -5.82 -18.56
C ILE A 35 17.70 -4.97 -18.94
N GLY A 36 18.88 -5.58 -18.87
CA GLY A 36 20.15 -5.02 -19.29
C GLY A 36 21.16 -4.82 -18.16
N TRP A 37 20.80 -5.13 -16.91
CA TRP A 37 21.60 -4.76 -15.73
C TRP A 37 22.19 -5.95 -14.97
N GLY A 38 21.77 -7.19 -15.28
CA GLY A 38 22.31 -8.39 -14.63
C GLY A 38 22.19 -8.35 -13.10
N LEU A 39 23.27 -8.75 -12.41
CA LEU A 39 23.39 -8.65 -10.96
C LEU A 39 24.29 -7.49 -10.49
N SER A 40 24.79 -6.68 -11.41
CA SER A 40 25.71 -5.56 -11.16
C SER A 40 25.28 -4.68 -9.98
N ASP A 41 26.02 -4.79 -8.87
CA ASP A 41 25.93 -3.93 -7.69
C ASP A 41 27.05 -2.88 -7.64
N GLY A 42 28.04 -3.01 -8.52
CA GLY A 42 29.19 -2.12 -8.63
C GLY A 42 30.35 -2.48 -7.69
N GLU A 43 30.30 -3.66 -7.05
CA GLU A 43 31.30 -4.09 -6.06
C GLU A 43 32.26 -5.18 -6.57
N GLY A 44 32.09 -5.70 -7.79
CA GLY A 44 33.08 -6.59 -8.44
C GLY A 44 33.01 -8.07 -8.04
N LEU A 45 31.94 -8.49 -7.35
CA LEU A 45 31.69 -9.89 -6.94
C LEU A 45 30.56 -10.57 -7.73
N GLU A 46 30.10 -9.94 -8.81
CA GLU A 46 28.89 -10.30 -9.55
C GLU A 46 28.96 -11.72 -10.10
N ARG A 47 30.16 -12.20 -10.48
CA ARG A 47 30.36 -13.54 -11.05
C ARG A 47 30.01 -14.65 -10.07
N LEU A 48 30.55 -14.62 -8.84
CA LEU A 48 30.28 -15.67 -7.85
C LEU A 48 28.81 -15.65 -7.42
N TRP A 49 28.27 -14.46 -7.19
CA TRP A 49 26.87 -14.30 -6.81
C TRP A 49 25.91 -14.74 -7.93
N SER A 50 26.25 -14.50 -9.19
CA SER A 50 25.46 -14.98 -10.34
C SER A 50 25.39 -16.50 -10.40
N TYR A 51 26.52 -17.18 -10.23
CA TYR A 51 26.52 -18.65 -10.21
C TYR A 51 25.69 -19.21 -9.04
N LEU A 52 25.87 -18.67 -7.83
CA LEU A 52 25.14 -19.15 -6.65
C LEU A 52 23.64 -18.84 -6.72
N SER A 53 23.29 -17.64 -7.18
CA SER A 53 21.91 -17.19 -7.38
C SER A 53 21.22 -18.03 -8.46
N ALA A 54 21.87 -18.30 -9.59
CA ALA A 54 21.31 -19.15 -10.64
C ALA A 54 21.00 -20.56 -10.11
N LEU A 55 21.93 -21.17 -9.37
CA LEU A 55 21.74 -22.51 -8.81
C LEU A 55 20.59 -22.54 -7.78
N HIS A 56 20.54 -21.56 -6.89
CA HIS A 56 19.49 -21.47 -5.88
C HIS A 56 18.11 -21.28 -6.52
N ASN A 57 17.99 -20.33 -7.44
CA ASN A 57 16.72 -20.02 -8.09
C ASN A 57 16.26 -21.15 -9.01
N LEU A 58 17.18 -21.84 -9.68
CA LEU A 58 16.86 -23.01 -10.50
C LEU A 58 16.34 -24.19 -9.65
N ASP A 59 16.99 -24.48 -8.52
CA ASP A 59 16.50 -25.51 -7.58
C ASP A 59 15.11 -25.16 -7.02
N LEU A 60 14.90 -23.90 -6.68
CA LEU A 60 13.61 -23.41 -6.19
C LEU A 60 12.51 -23.53 -7.27
N LEU A 61 12.79 -23.11 -8.51
CA LEU A 61 11.84 -23.25 -9.61
C LEU A 61 11.53 -24.72 -9.94
N ASN A 62 12.52 -25.62 -9.88
CA ASN A 62 12.28 -27.06 -10.07
C ASN A 62 11.33 -27.64 -9.01
N LYS A 63 11.43 -27.17 -7.76
CA LYS A 63 10.50 -27.56 -6.70
C LYS A 63 9.10 -27.01 -6.94
N LEU A 64 9.00 -25.71 -7.28
CA LEU A 64 7.72 -25.05 -7.51
C LEU A 64 6.98 -25.63 -8.73
N THR A 65 7.70 -25.93 -9.81
CA THR A 65 7.12 -26.52 -11.04
C THR A 65 6.70 -27.98 -10.88
N ALA A 66 7.09 -28.64 -9.79
CA ALA A 66 6.57 -29.95 -9.42
C ALA A 66 5.21 -29.86 -8.70
N GLU A 67 4.81 -28.68 -8.22
CA GLU A 67 3.56 -28.48 -7.50
C GLU A 67 2.37 -28.18 -8.45
N PRO A 68 1.16 -28.65 -8.11
CA PRO A 68 -0.05 -28.36 -8.89
C PRO A 68 -0.41 -26.87 -8.78
N ASN A 69 -0.72 -26.23 -9.90
CA ASN A 69 -1.15 -24.84 -9.95
C ASN A 69 -2.67 -24.76 -9.77
N PRO A 70 -3.18 -24.22 -8.64
CA PRO A 70 -4.61 -24.12 -8.38
C PRO A 70 -5.30 -23.03 -9.24
N HIS A 71 -4.53 -22.18 -9.92
CA HIS A 71 -5.02 -21.01 -10.65
C HIS A 71 -5.28 -21.28 -12.14
N LEU A 72 -4.91 -22.46 -12.66
CA LEU A 72 -5.12 -22.84 -14.06
C LEU A 72 -6.31 -23.80 -14.21
N GLN A 73 -7.08 -23.58 -15.29
CA GLN A 73 -8.11 -24.49 -15.78
C GLN A 73 -7.85 -24.70 -17.29
N PRO A 74 -7.48 -25.92 -17.73
CA PRO A 74 -7.43 -27.19 -16.99
C PRO A 74 -6.28 -27.30 -15.98
N PRO A 75 -6.36 -28.23 -15.01
CA PRO A 75 -5.32 -28.43 -13.99
C PRO A 75 -3.97 -28.77 -14.62
N SER A 76 -2.95 -28.00 -14.25
CA SER A 76 -1.55 -28.21 -14.63
C SER A 76 -0.67 -27.82 -13.45
N ASN A 77 0.61 -28.19 -13.50
CA ASN A 77 1.59 -27.70 -12.54
C ASN A 77 1.98 -26.24 -12.82
N PHE A 78 2.65 -25.61 -11.86
CA PHE A 78 3.26 -24.29 -12.08
C PHE A 78 4.31 -24.36 -13.19
N THR A 79 4.47 -23.25 -13.92
CA THR A 79 5.47 -23.13 -14.97
C THR A 79 6.18 -21.77 -14.86
N ALA A 80 7.37 -21.67 -15.44
CA ALA A 80 8.10 -20.40 -15.48
C ALA A 80 7.31 -19.32 -16.24
N GLU A 81 6.63 -19.69 -17.32
CA GLU A 81 5.78 -18.80 -18.11
C GLU A 81 4.60 -18.26 -17.30
N PHE A 82 4.03 -19.07 -16.40
CA PHE A 82 2.98 -18.61 -15.50
C PHE A 82 3.52 -17.53 -14.55
N PHE A 83 4.70 -17.72 -13.95
CA PHE A 83 5.28 -16.72 -13.06
C PHE A 83 5.65 -15.42 -13.82
N GLN A 84 6.17 -15.51 -15.04
CA GLN A 84 6.41 -14.33 -15.89
C GLN A 84 5.12 -13.58 -16.19
N LEU A 85 4.06 -14.30 -16.58
CA LEU A 85 2.75 -13.70 -16.83
C LEU A 85 2.20 -13.00 -15.58
N GLN A 86 2.32 -13.64 -14.42
CA GLN A 86 1.90 -13.06 -13.14
C GLN A 86 2.68 -11.79 -12.80
N TRP A 87 3.97 -11.74 -13.11
CA TRP A 87 4.77 -10.53 -12.99
C TRP A 87 4.34 -9.42 -13.97
N ASP A 88 4.08 -9.76 -15.22
CA ASP A 88 3.60 -8.79 -16.21
C ASP A 88 2.24 -8.20 -15.81
N LEU A 89 1.35 -9.01 -15.25
CA LEU A 89 0.08 -8.56 -14.70
C LEU A 89 0.29 -7.61 -13.51
N GLN A 90 1.24 -7.91 -12.63
CA GLN A 90 1.62 -7.02 -11.53
C GLN A 90 2.17 -5.68 -12.04
N LEU A 91 3.08 -5.70 -13.03
CA LEU A 91 3.64 -4.49 -13.63
C LEU A 91 2.56 -3.62 -14.29
N ASN A 92 1.68 -4.24 -15.09
CA ASN A 92 0.59 -3.54 -15.75
C ASN A 92 -0.37 -2.93 -14.73
N PHE A 93 -0.75 -3.69 -13.70
CA PHE A 93 -1.60 -3.20 -12.61
C PHE A 93 -0.97 -2.01 -11.87
N GLU A 94 0.32 -2.10 -11.53
CA GLU A 94 1.03 -1.02 -10.83
C GLU A 94 1.25 0.22 -11.71
N SER A 95 1.44 0.04 -13.03
CA SER A 95 1.53 1.15 -13.98
C SER A 95 0.22 1.94 -14.11
N GLN A 96 -0.92 1.25 -14.02
CA GLN A 96 -2.26 1.84 -14.05
C GLN A 96 -2.65 2.47 -12.70
N LYS A 97 -2.02 2.02 -11.61
CA LYS A 97 -2.30 2.46 -10.22
C LYS A 97 -2.00 3.94 -9.97
N HIS A 98 -1.24 4.63 -10.82
CA HIS A 98 -0.82 6.00 -10.59
C HIS A 98 -1.95 7.03 -10.81
N SER A 99 -2.68 6.89 -11.93
CA SER A 99 -3.95 7.61 -12.15
C SER A 99 -4.94 7.25 -11.06
N ASP A 100 -5.02 5.96 -10.75
CA ASP A 100 -5.94 5.40 -9.76
C ASP A 100 -5.66 5.83 -8.32
N LYS A 101 -4.41 6.07 -7.92
CA LYS A 101 -4.01 6.46 -6.57
C LYS A 101 -4.22 7.95 -6.34
N GLU A 102 -3.98 8.78 -7.34
CA GLU A 102 -4.35 10.20 -7.29
C GLU A 102 -5.86 10.37 -7.28
N VAL A 103 -6.58 9.61 -8.12
CA VAL A 103 -8.03 9.51 -8.13
C VAL A 103 -8.56 8.99 -6.79
N LYS A 104 -8.01 7.90 -6.23
CA LYS A 104 -8.39 7.37 -4.89
C LYS A 104 -8.08 8.34 -3.78
N LYS A 105 -6.96 9.07 -3.85
CA LYS A 105 -6.64 10.09 -2.85
C LYS A 105 -7.66 11.22 -2.90
N LYS A 106 -7.99 11.71 -4.10
CA LYS A 106 -9.04 12.72 -4.31
C LYS A 106 -10.41 12.23 -3.84
N LEU A 107 -10.82 11.01 -4.23
CA LEU A 107 -12.07 10.38 -3.79
C LEU A 107 -12.12 10.17 -2.27
N ALA A 108 -11.00 9.83 -1.65
CA ALA A 108 -10.96 9.60 -0.22
C ALA A 108 -10.87 10.91 0.58
N ASP A 109 -10.22 11.96 0.05
CA ASP A 109 -10.28 13.34 0.58
C ASP A 109 -11.73 13.81 0.56
N PHE A 110 -12.38 13.58 -0.57
CA PHE A 110 -13.76 13.91 -0.84
C PHE A 110 -14.75 13.16 0.10
N PHE A 111 -14.62 11.85 0.26
CA PHE A 111 -15.52 11.08 1.15
C PHE A 111 -15.34 11.44 2.62
N GLU A 112 -14.12 11.76 3.07
CA GLU A 112 -13.89 12.26 4.43
C GLU A 112 -14.57 13.60 4.66
N GLN A 113 -14.52 14.51 3.67
CA GLN A 113 -15.24 15.77 3.74
C GLN A 113 -16.75 15.55 3.83
N GLY A 114 -17.30 14.59 3.07
CA GLY A 114 -18.71 14.21 3.15
C GLY A 114 -19.12 13.64 4.52
N GLU A 115 -18.31 12.78 5.13
CA GLU A 115 -18.57 12.26 6.48
C GLU A 115 -18.49 13.38 7.55
N LEU A 116 -17.53 14.30 7.43
CA LEU A 116 -17.41 15.45 8.33
C LEU A 116 -18.61 16.40 8.20
N LEU A 117 -19.10 16.65 6.99
CA LEU A 117 -20.30 17.44 6.75
C LEU A 117 -21.53 16.78 7.35
N LYS A 118 -21.64 15.45 7.24
CA LYS A 118 -22.73 14.68 7.85
C LYS A 118 -22.67 14.72 9.38
N GLU A 119 -21.50 14.48 9.99
CA GLU A 119 -21.33 14.57 11.45
C GLU A 119 -21.64 15.99 11.97
N SER A 120 -21.28 17.02 11.20
CA SER A 120 -21.61 18.43 11.52
C SER A 120 -23.10 18.73 11.39
N ALA A 121 -23.77 18.15 10.39
CA ALA A 121 -25.22 18.27 10.21
C ALA A 121 -25.99 17.55 11.34
N ASP A 122 -25.58 16.34 11.70
CA ASP A 122 -26.17 15.57 12.80
C ASP A 122 -26.01 16.31 14.14
N MET A 123 -24.86 16.94 14.37
CA MET A 123 -24.61 17.79 15.55
C MET A 123 -25.50 19.03 15.57
N LEU A 124 -25.69 19.70 14.42
CA LEU A 124 -26.60 20.84 14.28
C LEU A 124 -28.04 20.43 14.58
N VAL A 125 -28.52 19.33 14.00
CA VAL A 125 -29.86 18.78 14.23
C VAL A 125 -30.07 18.45 15.71
N ALA A 126 -29.10 17.81 16.36
CA ALA A 126 -29.16 17.50 17.79
C ALA A 126 -29.19 18.76 18.67
N THR A 127 -28.46 19.82 18.28
CA THR A 127 -28.43 21.10 19.01
C THR A 127 -29.76 21.84 18.88
N LEU A 128 -30.40 21.78 17.71
CA LEU A 128 -31.69 22.41 17.44
C LEU A 128 -32.85 21.70 18.13
N ALA A 129 -32.77 20.38 18.27
CA ALA A 129 -33.74 19.61 19.07
C ALA A 129 -33.75 20.00 20.55
N GLY A 130 -32.74 20.73 21.04
CA GLY A 130 -32.61 21.21 22.41
C GLY A 130 -32.93 22.70 22.65
N ALA A 131 -33.25 23.51 21.62
CA ALA A 131 -33.42 24.97 21.75
C ALA A 131 -34.78 25.48 21.20
N PRO A 132 -35.57 26.28 21.96
CA PRO A 132 -36.90 26.72 21.54
C PRO A 132 -36.91 28.16 20.99
N SER A 133 -36.28 28.42 19.85
CA SER A 133 -36.35 29.75 19.20
C SER A 133 -36.55 29.65 17.69
N ASP A 134 -37.61 30.29 17.19
CA ASP A 134 -38.06 30.28 15.78
C ASP A 134 -37.01 30.88 14.81
N GLU A 135 -36.23 31.88 15.22
CA GLU A 135 -35.23 32.54 14.35
C GLU A 135 -34.01 31.63 14.08
N ASN A 136 -33.58 30.86 15.09
CA ASN A 136 -32.49 29.89 14.95
C ASN A 136 -32.91 28.70 14.07
N GLN A 137 -34.20 28.38 14.03
CA GLN A 137 -34.74 27.25 13.29
C GLN A 137 -34.79 27.51 11.77
N ALA A 138 -35.15 28.73 11.35
CA ALA A 138 -35.12 29.13 9.94
C ALA A 138 -33.68 29.22 9.39
N HIS A 139 -32.75 29.78 10.17
CA HIS A 139 -31.34 29.85 9.80
C HIS A 139 -30.71 28.47 9.70
N ALA A 140 -31.00 27.58 10.66
CA ALA A 140 -30.52 26.22 10.62
C ALA A 140 -31.12 25.38 9.49
N THR A 141 -32.40 25.56 9.16
CA THR A 141 -33.02 24.90 8.00
C THR A 141 -32.33 25.32 6.70
N THR A 142 -31.95 26.59 6.59
CA THR A 142 -31.18 27.11 5.45
C THR A 142 -29.79 26.46 5.37
N ILE A 143 -29.09 26.32 6.49
CA ILE A 143 -27.78 25.65 6.56
C ILE A 143 -27.90 24.17 6.18
N LEU A 144 -28.91 23.46 6.68
CA LEU A 144 -29.16 22.06 6.33
C LEU A 144 -29.46 21.88 4.84
N GLN A 145 -30.19 22.81 4.25
CA GLN A 145 -30.49 22.79 2.81
C GLN A 145 -29.23 23.07 1.97
N GLN A 146 -28.35 23.96 2.42
CA GLN A 146 -27.04 24.17 1.80
C GLN A 146 -26.14 22.94 1.94
N ILE A 147 -26.14 22.27 3.09
CA ILE A 147 -25.40 21.01 3.29
C ILE A 147 -25.93 19.93 2.34
N HIS A 148 -27.25 19.80 2.17
CA HIS A 148 -27.84 18.85 1.23
C HIS A 148 -27.48 19.15 -0.23
N VAL A 149 -27.49 20.43 -0.64
CA VAL A 149 -27.08 20.84 -1.99
C VAL A 149 -25.58 20.56 -2.19
N LEU A 150 -24.74 20.89 -1.22
CA LEU A 150 -23.30 20.59 -1.26
C LEU A 150 -23.04 19.08 -1.30
N GLN A 151 -23.80 18.26 -0.57
CA GLN A 151 -23.74 16.80 -0.64
C GLN A 151 -24.12 16.27 -2.03
N GLY A 152 -25.14 16.83 -2.67
CA GLY A 152 -25.55 16.45 -4.03
C GLY A 152 -24.53 16.85 -5.11
N ILE A 153 -23.94 18.04 -5.00
CA ILE A 153 -22.84 18.49 -5.86
C ILE A 153 -21.61 17.61 -5.63
N GLN A 154 -21.35 17.29 -4.37
CA GLN A 154 -20.30 16.37 -4.00
C GLN A 154 -20.50 15.02 -4.71
N ASP A 155 -21.65 14.36 -4.53
CA ASP A 155 -21.90 13.03 -5.10
C ASP A 155 -21.74 13.02 -6.64
N ALA A 156 -22.04 14.14 -7.32
CA ALA A 156 -21.79 14.32 -8.75
C ALA A 156 -20.30 14.44 -9.10
N GLU A 157 -19.50 15.14 -8.29
CA GLU A 157 -18.05 15.31 -8.51
C GLU A 157 -17.27 14.00 -8.26
N ALA A 158 -17.71 13.18 -7.30
CA ALA A 158 -17.16 11.82 -7.12
C ALA A 158 -17.44 10.90 -8.30
N ALA A 159 -18.56 11.09 -9.00
CA ALA A 159 -18.89 10.34 -10.22
C ALA A 159 -18.01 10.77 -11.41
N ASP A 160 -17.55 12.04 -11.43
CA ASP A 160 -16.72 12.63 -12.50
C ASP A 160 -15.22 12.32 -12.35
N ILE A 161 -14.70 12.24 -11.12
CA ILE A 161 -13.25 12.02 -10.83
C ILE A 161 -12.75 10.62 -11.22
N GLY A 162 -13.63 9.63 -11.43
CA GLY A 162 -13.35 8.47 -12.27
C GLY A 162 -13.17 7.11 -11.59
N GLY A 163 -13.59 6.09 -12.36
CA GLY A 163 -13.13 4.69 -12.29
C GLY A 163 -14.21 3.65 -12.57
N GLU A 164 -14.78 3.51 -13.79
CA GLU A 164 -15.71 2.39 -14.12
C GLU A 164 -16.95 2.20 -13.18
N PHE A 165 -17.32 3.20 -12.37
CA PHE A 165 -18.36 3.01 -11.33
C PHE A 165 -19.76 3.48 -11.77
N GLY A 166 -19.88 4.06 -12.96
CA GLY A 166 -21.17 4.54 -13.48
C GLY A 166 -22.23 3.44 -13.52
N ASP A 167 -21.80 2.24 -13.93
CA ASP A 167 -22.63 1.07 -14.21
C ASP A 167 -22.88 0.17 -12.98
N LEU A 168 -22.28 0.50 -11.84
CA LEU A 168 -22.42 -0.28 -10.62
C LEU A 168 -23.77 -0.04 -9.93
N ASN A 169 -24.31 -1.12 -9.37
CA ASN A 169 -25.54 -1.05 -8.61
C ASN A 169 -25.32 -0.18 -7.34
N PRO A 170 -26.39 0.36 -6.73
CA PRO A 170 -26.27 1.21 -5.53
C PRO A 170 -25.61 0.52 -4.31
N ALA A 171 -25.72 -0.80 -4.18
CA ALA A 171 -25.11 -1.56 -3.10
C ALA A 171 -23.58 -1.67 -3.28
N ASP A 172 -23.12 -1.90 -4.51
CA ASP A 172 -21.72 -1.97 -4.89
C ASP A 172 -21.03 -0.61 -4.67
N LYS A 173 -21.72 0.49 -4.99
CA LYS A 173 -21.23 1.86 -4.72
C LYS A 173 -20.98 2.10 -3.23
N LYS A 174 -21.89 1.63 -2.36
CA LYS A 174 -21.75 1.73 -0.91
C LYS A 174 -20.59 0.87 -0.39
N GLN A 175 -20.41 -0.32 -0.94
CA GLN A 175 -19.30 -1.19 -0.60
C GLN A 175 -17.95 -0.59 -1.01
N GLN A 176 -17.88 -0.04 -2.22
CA GLN A 176 -16.67 0.61 -2.73
C GLN A 176 -16.29 1.86 -1.95
N LYS A 177 -17.26 2.73 -1.63
CA LYS A 177 -17.03 3.89 -0.74
C LYS A 177 -16.41 3.44 0.58
N SER A 178 -16.96 2.39 1.19
CA SER A 178 -16.43 1.85 2.44
C SER A 178 -15.02 1.26 2.28
N LYS A 179 -14.73 0.58 1.16
CA LYS A 179 -13.39 0.06 0.85
C LYS A 179 -12.36 1.18 0.64
N ILE A 180 -12.73 2.28 -0.02
CA ILE A 180 -11.85 3.44 -0.25
C ILE A 180 -11.52 4.15 1.08
N LEU A 181 -12.52 4.35 1.95
CA LEU A 181 -12.31 4.92 3.28
C LEU A 181 -11.41 4.05 4.15
N LEU A 182 -11.60 2.73 4.11
CA LEU A 182 -10.73 1.78 4.78
C LEU A 182 -9.29 1.84 4.25
N TRP A 183 -9.13 1.86 2.92
CA TRP A 183 -7.84 1.99 2.26
C TRP A 183 -7.09 3.25 2.70
N ARG A 184 -7.78 4.39 2.74
CA ARG A 184 -7.20 5.66 3.16
C ARG A 184 -6.77 5.62 4.62
N ALA A 185 -7.62 5.10 5.51
CA ALA A 185 -7.31 4.98 6.92
C ALA A 185 -6.06 4.10 7.16
N LYS A 186 -5.95 2.98 6.43
CA LYS A 186 -4.77 2.12 6.46
C LYS A 186 -3.53 2.83 5.91
N SER A 187 -3.65 3.52 4.77
CA SER A 187 -2.54 4.24 4.15
C SER A 187 -2.00 5.34 5.06
N ALA A 188 -2.88 6.06 5.76
CA ALA A 188 -2.49 7.03 6.78
C ALA A 188 -1.77 6.38 7.96
N LEU A 189 -2.24 5.21 8.39
CA LEU A 189 -1.62 4.42 9.46
C LEU A 189 -0.23 3.89 9.05
N PHE A 190 -0.07 3.39 7.82
CA PHE A 190 1.22 2.96 7.27
C PHE A 190 2.21 4.12 7.17
N LYS A 191 1.77 5.28 6.68
CA LYS A 191 2.60 6.49 6.67
C LYS A 191 3.09 6.84 8.08
N ALA A 192 2.22 6.75 9.08
CA ALA A 192 2.61 6.98 10.47
C ALA A 192 3.63 5.95 10.97
N ALA A 193 3.53 4.70 10.53
CA ALA A 193 4.50 3.65 10.85
C ALA A 193 5.87 3.94 10.23
N VAL A 194 5.93 4.28 8.93
CA VAL A 194 7.17 4.65 8.24
C VAL A 194 7.84 5.85 8.91
N GLU A 195 7.10 6.89 9.23
CA GLU A 195 7.64 8.08 9.89
C GLU A 195 8.21 7.75 11.29
N LEU A 196 7.50 6.91 12.06
CA LEU A 196 7.96 6.49 13.39
C LEU A 196 9.19 5.56 13.31
N GLN A 197 9.26 4.71 12.28
CA GLN A 197 10.43 3.86 12.04
C GLN A 197 11.65 4.66 11.61
N ALA A 198 11.49 5.65 10.73
CA ALA A 198 12.56 6.56 10.35
C ALA A 198 13.13 7.32 11.57
N GLU A 199 12.26 7.77 12.49
CA GLU A 199 12.69 8.45 13.71
C GLU A 199 13.35 7.51 14.74
N THR A 200 12.94 6.25 14.79
CA THR A 200 13.50 5.25 15.71
C THR A 200 14.71 4.51 15.14
N GLN A 201 15.03 4.69 13.85
CA GLN A 201 16.17 4.08 13.17
C GLN A 201 17.49 4.25 13.94
N PRO A 202 17.85 5.43 14.49
CA PRO A 202 19.09 5.56 15.24
C PRO A 202 19.10 4.74 16.53
N LEU A 203 17.96 4.64 17.24
CA LEU A 203 17.84 3.84 18.46
C LEU A 203 18.03 2.34 18.17
N ARG A 204 17.50 1.87 17.03
CA ARG A 204 17.68 0.49 16.57
C ARG A 204 19.12 0.21 16.16
N ALA A 205 19.73 1.09 15.36
CA ALA A 205 21.15 1.02 15.00
C ALA A 205 22.08 0.93 16.22
N SER A 206 21.80 1.71 17.27
CA SER A 206 22.54 1.64 18.54
C SER A 206 22.40 0.29 19.25
N LYS A 207 21.20 -0.30 19.23
CA LYS A 207 20.92 -1.58 19.88
C LYS A 207 21.50 -2.76 19.11
N ASP A 208 21.40 -2.73 17.78
CA ASP A 208 21.71 -3.86 16.91
C ASP A 208 23.17 -3.85 16.43
N ARG A 209 23.78 -2.66 16.28
CA ARG A 209 25.15 -2.48 15.78
C ARG A 209 26.13 -1.92 16.83
N GLY A 210 25.66 -1.72 18.07
CA GLY A 210 26.49 -1.20 19.16
C GLY A 210 26.94 0.25 18.99
N GLU A 211 26.33 1.01 18.07
CA GLU A 211 26.64 2.42 17.86
C GLU A 211 26.31 3.23 19.12
N GLN A 212 27.27 4.02 19.63
CA GLN A 212 27.04 4.85 20.81
C GLN A 212 26.18 6.07 20.47
N LEU A 213 24.89 6.01 20.82
CA LEU A 213 24.00 7.16 20.76
C LEU A 213 24.20 8.07 21.99
N GLY A 214 24.59 9.33 21.75
CA GLY A 214 24.67 10.34 22.78
C GLY A 214 23.31 10.67 23.42
N THR A 215 23.30 11.00 24.71
CA THR A 215 22.11 11.25 25.54
C THR A 215 21.16 12.28 24.92
N ARG A 216 21.71 13.38 24.38
CA ARG A 216 20.94 14.45 23.73
C ARG A 216 20.19 13.99 22.48
N LEU A 217 20.75 13.05 21.72
CA LEU A 217 20.09 12.51 20.52
C LEU A 217 18.98 11.53 20.92
N LYS A 218 19.22 10.69 21.94
CA LYS A 218 18.18 9.81 22.52
C LYS A 218 16.99 10.62 23.03
N GLU A 219 17.23 11.68 23.79
CA GLU A 219 16.17 12.58 24.30
C GLU A 219 15.36 13.23 23.18
N LYS A 220 16.02 13.71 22.12
CA LYS A 220 15.34 14.27 20.94
C LYS A 220 14.42 13.24 20.27
N ILE A 221 14.89 12.00 20.11
CA ILE A 221 14.10 10.92 19.51
C ILE A 221 12.89 10.60 20.39
N TYR A 222 13.06 10.44 21.69
CA TYR A 222 11.92 10.19 22.60
C TYR A 222 10.92 11.35 22.62
N ALA A 223 11.37 12.60 22.54
CA ALA A 223 10.50 13.76 22.43
C ALA A 223 9.71 13.76 21.11
N ALA A 224 10.30 13.32 19.99
CA ALA A 224 9.60 13.16 18.71
C ALA A 224 8.53 12.06 18.78
N ILE A 225 8.88 10.87 19.29
CA ILE A 225 7.94 9.76 19.51
C ILE A 225 6.74 10.22 20.38
N LYS A 226 7.01 10.91 21.48
CA LYS A 226 5.96 11.44 22.38
C LYS A 226 5.03 12.42 21.66
N ARG A 227 5.57 13.32 20.83
CA ARG A 227 4.77 14.27 20.05
C ARG A 227 3.85 13.58 19.04
N ARG A 228 4.32 12.49 18.42
CA ARG A 228 3.55 11.75 17.40
C ARG A 228 2.49 10.82 17.97
N LYS A 229 2.63 10.37 19.22
CA LYS A 229 1.73 9.39 19.87
C LYS A 229 0.26 9.68 19.64
N ASN A 230 -0.19 10.92 19.89
CA ASN A 230 -1.61 11.26 19.76
C ASN A 230 -2.12 11.17 18.32
N GLY A 231 -1.29 11.54 17.34
CA GLY A 231 -1.61 11.39 15.91
C GLY A 231 -1.73 9.94 15.51
N VAL A 232 -0.79 9.09 15.96
CA VAL A 232 -0.83 7.64 15.71
C VAL A 232 -2.07 7.00 16.35
N VAL A 233 -2.37 7.32 17.61
CA VAL A 233 -3.57 6.83 18.30
C VAL A 233 -4.85 7.21 17.53
N LYS A 234 -4.91 8.43 16.99
CA LYS A 234 -6.04 8.86 16.15
C LYS A 234 -6.14 8.02 14.87
N ALA A 235 -5.02 7.80 14.18
CA ALA A 235 -4.98 6.98 12.96
C ALA A 235 -5.41 5.52 13.23
N ILE A 236 -4.95 4.92 14.33
CA ILE A 236 -5.36 3.57 14.76
C ILE A 236 -6.87 3.50 14.98
N LYS A 237 -7.44 4.46 15.75
CA LYS A 237 -8.88 4.50 16.01
C LYS A 237 -9.69 4.67 14.71
N THR A 238 -9.25 5.53 13.81
CA THR A 238 -9.90 5.71 12.50
C THR A 238 -9.88 4.42 11.69
N PHE A 239 -8.71 3.75 11.60
CA PHE A 239 -8.59 2.48 10.88
C PHE A 239 -9.50 1.39 11.47
N CYS A 240 -9.45 1.20 12.79
CA CYS A 240 -10.29 0.20 13.47
C CYS A 240 -11.79 0.47 13.26
N LYS A 241 -12.23 1.74 13.37
CA LYS A 241 -13.61 2.16 13.07
C LYS A 241 -14.02 1.79 11.64
N GLN A 242 -13.20 2.16 10.65
CA GLN A 242 -13.51 1.91 9.23
C GLN A 242 -13.50 0.41 8.90
N ARG A 243 -12.54 -0.36 9.46
CA ARG A 243 -12.45 -1.81 9.25
C ARG A 243 -13.68 -2.51 9.83
N LYS A 244 -14.04 -2.20 11.08
CA LYS A 244 -15.21 -2.79 11.73
C LYS A 244 -16.50 -2.48 10.97
N ALA A 245 -16.66 -1.25 10.50
CA ALA A 245 -17.81 -0.85 9.68
C ALA A 245 -17.89 -1.65 8.37
N TYR A 246 -16.77 -1.78 7.65
CA TYR A 246 -16.70 -2.55 6.41
C TYR A 246 -16.99 -4.04 6.63
N LEU A 247 -16.29 -4.68 7.58
CA LEU A 247 -16.43 -6.11 7.84
C LEU A 247 -17.85 -6.46 8.33
N THR A 248 -18.44 -5.64 9.21
CA THR A 248 -19.82 -5.85 9.67
C THR A 248 -20.82 -5.82 8.52
N ALA A 249 -20.62 -4.95 7.54
CA ALA A 249 -21.55 -4.77 6.43
C ALA A 249 -21.34 -5.77 5.28
N TYR A 250 -20.11 -6.20 5.01
CA TYR A 250 -19.76 -6.90 3.76
C TYR A 250 -18.97 -8.20 3.94
N ALA A 251 -18.36 -8.43 5.11
CA ALA A 251 -17.58 -9.64 5.38
C ALA A 251 -17.69 -10.05 6.87
N PRO A 252 -18.91 -10.36 7.36
CA PRO A 252 -19.13 -10.59 8.79
C PRO A 252 -18.42 -11.83 9.33
N THR A 253 -18.16 -12.81 8.47
CA THR A 253 -17.36 -14.00 8.81
C THR A 253 -15.90 -13.68 9.11
N GLU A 254 -15.35 -12.64 8.48
CA GLU A 254 -13.97 -12.20 8.69
C GLU A 254 -13.81 -11.32 9.94
N LEU A 255 -14.89 -10.75 10.45
CA LEU A 255 -14.89 -9.89 11.64
C LEU A 255 -14.39 -10.60 12.90
N ALA A 256 -14.61 -11.92 12.99
CA ALA A 256 -14.20 -12.73 14.13
C ALA A 256 -12.73 -13.20 14.06
N LEU A 257 -12.04 -12.98 12.93
CA LEU A 257 -10.66 -13.43 12.77
C LEU A 257 -9.72 -12.66 13.71
N PRO A 258 -8.69 -13.32 14.29
CA PRO A 258 -7.74 -12.66 15.19
C PRO A 258 -7.02 -11.46 14.56
N GLU A 259 -6.70 -11.54 13.27
CA GLU A 259 -6.05 -10.47 12.48
C GLU A 259 -6.93 -9.22 12.29
N ASN A 260 -8.24 -9.37 12.42
CA ASN A 260 -9.21 -8.29 12.24
C ASN A 260 -9.65 -7.63 13.56
N GLN A 261 -9.10 -8.06 14.70
CA GLN A 261 -9.38 -7.46 15.98
C GLN A 261 -8.72 -6.09 16.14
N ASP A 262 -9.38 -5.20 16.89
CA ASP A 262 -8.87 -3.88 17.23
C ASP A 262 -7.56 -4.01 18.02
N PHE A 263 -6.64 -3.09 17.77
CA PHE A 263 -5.33 -3.07 18.41
C PHE A 263 -4.99 -1.67 18.91
N GLU A 264 -4.08 -1.59 19.87
CA GLU A 264 -3.72 -0.33 20.49
C GLU A 264 -2.33 0.16 20.05
N TYR A 265 -1.95 1.36 20.52
CA TYR A 265 -0.64 1.94 20.24
C TYR A 265 0.52 1.02 20.64
N GLN A 266 0.38 0.23 21.69
CA GLN A 266 1.43 -0.69 22.12
C GLN A 266 1.64 -1.84 21.13
N ASP A 267 0.57 -2.32 20.50
CA ASP A 267 0.64 -3.38 19.50
C ASP A 267 1.20 -2.83 18.19
N PHE A 268 0.75 -1.65 17.79
CA PHE A 268 1.30 -0.90 16.65
C PHE A 268 2.82 -0.70 16.76
N MET A 269 3.34 -0.39 17.96
CA MET A 269 4.77 -0.21 18.17
C MET A 269 5.59 -1.51 18.01
N LYS A 270 4.96 -2.67 18.09
CA LYS A 270 5.58 -3.99 17.87
C LYS A 270 5.57 -4.39 16.40
N MET A 271 4.68 -3.80 15.59
CA MET A 271 4.57 -4.09 14.15
C MET A 271 5.78 -3.52 13.40
N GLY A 272 6.59 -4.42 12.82
CA GLY A 272 7.65 -4.07 11.87
C GLY A 272 7.06 -3.50 10.57
N LEU A 273 7.89 -2.97 9.66
CA LEU A 273 7.39 -2.64 8.31
C LEU A 273 7.14 -3.90 7.47
N ASP A 274 7.81 -4.99 7.84
CA ASP A 274 7.68 -6.31 7.23
C ASP A 274 6.56 -7.15 7.88
N ASP A 275 5.79 -6.56 8.80
CA ASP A 275 4.66 -7.23 9.44
C ASP A 275 3.60 -7.59 8.39
N PRO A 276 3.07 -8.84 8.36
CA PRO A 276 2.01 -9.24 7.44
C PRO A 276 0.78 -8.34 7.50
N PHE A 277 0.56 -7.63 8.61
CA PHE A 277 -0.44 -6.58 8.72
C PHE A 277 -0.35 -5.55 7.59
N TRP A 278 0.85 -5.20 7.10
CA TRP A 278 1.01 -4.24 6.00
C TRP A 278 0.85 -4.87 4.62
N ASN A 279 0.95 -6.19 4.53
CA ASN A 279 0.68 -6.95 3.31
C ASN A 279 -0.83 -7.11 3.13
N ASP A 280 -1.45 -6.02 2.70
CA ASP A 280 -2.86 -6.04 2.35
C ASP A 280 -3.11 -6.61 0.95
N GLY A 281 -3.17 -7.93 0.86
CA GLY A 281 -3.91 -8.57 -0.23
C GLY A 281 -5.36 -8.07 -0.33
N TYR A 282 -5.90 -7.47 0.75
CA TYR A 282 -7.25 -6.88 0.81
C TYR A 282 -7.36 -5.43 0.31
N LEU A 283 -6.25 -4.67 0.27
CA LEU A 283 -6.17 -3.29 -0.22
C LEU A 283 -5.46 -3.16 -1.57
N CYS A 284 -4.70 -4.18 -1.97
CA CYS A 284 -4.61 -4.50 -3.38
C CYS A 284 -6.03 -4.76 -3.87
N LEU A 285 -6.50 -3.94 -4.83
CA LEU A 285 -7.77 -4.22 -5.50
C LEU A 285 -7.72 -5.54 -6.28
N SER A 286 -6.52 -6.03 -6.55
CA SER A 286 -6.26 -7.29 -7.20
C SER A 286 -6.29 -8.44 -6.19
N ARG A 287 -7.15 -9.42 -6.47
CA ARG A 287 -7.15 -10.76 -5.85
C ARG A 287 -6.40 -11.77 -6.73
N ASP A 288 -5.62 -11.26 -7.69
CA ASP A 288 -4.91 -12.11 -8.64
C ASP A 288 -3.79 -12.88 -7.93
N PRO A 289 -3.38 -14.04 -8.47
CA PRO A 289 -2.44 -14.93 -7.80
C PRO A 289 -1.13 -14.25 -7.36
N TRP A 290 -0.58 -13.35 -8.18
CA TRP A 290 0.63 -12.57 -7.83
C TRP A 290 0.49 -11.73 -6.54
N ALA A 291 -0.73 -11.29 -6.20
CA ALA A 291 -0.97 -10.39 -5.08
C ALA A 291 -1.19 -11.13 -3.75
N VAL A 292 -1.69 -12.37 -3.78
CA VAL A 292 -2.20 -13.06 -2.59
C VAL A 292 -1.59 -14.44 -2.33
N ASP A 293 -0.99 -15.08 -3.33
CA ASP A 293 -0.42 -16.41 -3.20
C ASP A 293 1.10 -16.34 -2.97
N PRO A 294 1.60 -16.75 -1.78
CA PRO A 294 3.04 -16.73 -1.48
C PRO A 294 3.87 -17.63 -2.39
N VAL A 295 3.30 -18.73 -2.91
CA VAL A 295 3.98 -19.64 -3.84
C VAL A 295 4.21 -18.93 -5.17
N VAL A 296 3.21 -18.19 -5.64
CA VAL A 296 3.31 -17.40 -6.87
C VAL A 296 4.31 -16.26 -6.72
N GLN A 297 4.30 -15.55 -5.59
CA GLN A 297 5.29 -14.50 -5.30
C GLN A 297 6.72 -15.05 -5.26
N THR A 298 6.91 -16.20 -4.60
CA THR A 298 8.20 -16.89 -4.55
C THR A 298 8.66 -17.32 -5.94
N GLY A 299 7.75 -17.84 -6.76
CA GLY A 299 8.03 -18.20 -8.15
C GLY A 299 8.43 -17.00 -9.02
N ILE A 300 7.74 -15.86 -8.90
CA ILE A 300 8.10 -14.61 -9.58
C ILE A 300 9.54 -14.19 -9.22
N HIS A 301 9.86 -14.16 -7.93
CA HIS A 301 11.21 -13.81 -7.46
C HIS A 301 12.29 -14.77 -7.98
N ALA A 302 12.00 -16.07 -7.95
CA ALA A 302 12.93 -17.09 -8.41
C ALA A 302 13.18 -16.98 -9.93
N THR A 303 12.14 -16.75 -10.73
CA THR A 303 12.25 -16.52 -12.18
C THR A 303 13.13 -15.31 -12.48
N HIS A 304 12.87 -14.16 -11.84
CA HIS A 304 13.72 -12.97 -12.02
C HIS A 304 15.16 -13.18 -11.59
N GLY A 305 15.38 -13.83 -10.45
CA GLY A 305 16.71 -14.13 -9.97
C GLY A 305 17.49 -15.01 -10.96
N LEU A 306 16.83 -15.98 -11.59
CA LEU A 306 17.43 -16.84 -12.60
C LEU A 306 17.75 -16.08 -13.90
N GLU A 307 16.81 -15.27 -14.40
CA GLU A 307 17.01 -14.45 -15.60
C GLU A 307 18.16 -13.45 -15.43
N GLN A 308 18.23 -12.76 -14.29
CA GLN A 308 19.29 -11.78 -14.01
C GLN A 308 20.65 -12.44 -13.85
N SER A 309 20.69 -13.61 -13.19
CA SER A 309 21.93 -14.36 -13.07
C SER A 309 22.42 -14.82 -14.44
N SER A 310 21.50 -15.21 -15.32
CA SER A 310 21.82 -15.61 -16.70
C SER A 310 22.29 -14.42 -17.53
N GLU A 311 21.65 -13.26 -17.38
CA GLU A 311 22.05 -12.01 -18.03
C GLU A 311 23.45 -11.57 -17.61
N GLU A 312 23.74 -11.54 -16.30
CA GLU A 312 25.08 -11.19 -15.79
C GLU A 312 26.15 -12.17 -16.32
N LEU A 313 25.85 -13.47 -16.37
CA LEU A 313 26.76 -14.46 -16.95
C LEU A 313 27.01 -14.27 -18.46
N GLN A 314 26.06 -13.67 -19.20
CA GLN A 314 26.23 -13.33 -20.61
C GLN A 314 27.02 -12.03 -20.82
N GLN A 315 27.04 -11.13 -19.82
CA GLN A 315 27.77 -9.86 -19.85
C GLN A 315 29.26 -10.02 -19.48
N LEU A 316 29.63 -11.10 -18.79
CA LEU A 316 30.99 -11.45 -18.35
C LEU A 316 31.79 -12.25 -19.40
#